data_AF-A0A930DNW4-F1
#
_entry.id   AF-A0A930DNW4-F1
#
_cell.length_a   1.000
_cell.length_b   1.000
_cell.length_c   1.000
_cell.angle_alpha   90.00
_cell.angle_beta   90.00
_cell.angle_gamma   90.00
#
_symmetry.space_group_name_H-M   'P 1'
#
loop_
_entity.id
_entity.type
_entity.pdbx_description
1 polymer ?
#
loop_
_entity_poly.entity_id
_entity_poly.type
_entity_poly.pdbx_seq_one_letter_code
_entity_poly.pdbx_strand_id
1 'polypeptide(L)'
;MSKIIPGNQKHLSLEDRLFIEQSLNQGLSFKEIAKYLCKDPSTISKEVKKHRASNWYHKGSFLNKKNFCVHRYQCRKTNVCKKIILCGIKCTSCPSCNQTCKDFEKECCNRLIKAPYVCNGCSQKLHQCSIAHKYTYDARFADRKYRE
;
A
#
# COMPACT_ATOMS: atom_id res chain seq x y z
N MET A 1 15.48 16.00 -16.53
CA MET A 1 14.17 15.96 -17.22
C MET A 1 14.29 15.01 -18.40
N SER A 2 13.36 14.07 -18.58
CA SER A 2 13.34 13.27 -19.81
C SER A 2 12.96 14.17 -20.97
N LYS A 3 13.89 14.40 -21.92
CA LYS A 3 13.73 15.28 -23.09
C LYS A 3 12.58 14.91 -24.05
N ILE A 4 11.79 13.88 -23.71
CA ILE A 4 10.84 13.20 -24.59
C ILE A 4 9.38 13.59 -24.29
N ILE A 5 9.08 14.10 -23.09
CA ILE A 5 7.71 14.46 -22.71
C ILE A 5 7.63 15.99 -22.57
N PRO A 6 6.94 16.70 -23.49
CA PRO A 6 6.74 18.13 -23.37
C PRO A 6 5.87 18.39 -22.14
N GLY A 7 6.44 19.01 -21.11
CA GLY A 7 5.71 19.32 -19.88
C GLY A 7 4.85 20.57 -20.08
N ASN A 8 3.55 20.48 -19.79
CA ASN A 8 2.72 21.68 -19.63
C ASN A 8 2.74 22.09 -18.15
N GLN A 9 3.12 23.34 -17.84
CA GLN A 9 3.31 23.85 -16.47
C GLN A 9 1.99 24.07 -15.70
N LYS A 10 0.87 23.55 -16.21
CA LYS A 10 -0.43 23.66 -15.58
C LYS A 10 -0.56 22.67 -14.42
N HIS A 11 -1.44 22.96 -13.48
CA HIS A 11 -1.84 21.99 -12.46
C HIS A 11 -2.60 20.81 -13.08
N LEU A 12 -2.66 19.69 -12.36
CA LEU A 12 -3.50 18.56 -12.76
C LEU A 12 -4.97 18.93 -12.60
N SER A 13 -5.77 18.67 -13.64
CA SER A 13 -7.23 18.77 -13.58
C SER A 13 -7.84 17.55 -12.88
N LEU A 14 -9.14 17.59 -12.61
CA LEU A 14 -9.87 16.41 -12.13
C LEU A 14 -9.85 15.29 -13.17
N GLU A 15 -9.95 15.61 -14.45
CA GLU A 15 -9.88 14.65 -15.56
C GLU A 15 -8.50 13.97 -15.62
N ASP A 16 -7.42 14.74 -15.43
CA ASP A 16 -6.06 14.18 -15.34
C ASP A 16 -5.96 13.19 -14.18
N ARG A 17 -6.54 13.52 -13.02
CA ARG A 17 -6.55 12.64 -11.84
C ARG A 17 -7.38 11.37 -12.08
N LEU A 18 -8.53 11.48 -12.72
CA LEU A 18 -9.36 10.33 -13.12
C LEU A 18 -8.58 9.40 -14.06
N PHE A 19 -7.85 9.98 -15.02
CA PHE A 19 -6.99 9.20 -15.92
C PHE A 19 -5.84 8.50 -15.18
N ILE A 20 -5.19 9.19 -14.21
CA ILE A 20 -4.17 8.58 -13.34
C ILE A 20 -4.76 7.39 -12.59
N GLU A 21 -5.94 7.55 -11.97
CA GLU A 21 -6.59 6.47 -11.23
C GLU A 21 -6.88 5.25 -12.11
N GLN A 22 -7.52 5.46 -13.27
CA GLN A 22 -7.82 4.38 -14.21
C GLN A 22 -6.55 3.67 -14.68
N SER A 23 -5.51 4.42 -15.02
CA SER A 23 -4.23 3.87 -15.47
C SER A 23 -3.52 3.07 -14.37
N LEU A 24 -3.57 3.55 -13.13
CA LEU A 24 -3.03 2.83 -11.98
C LEU A 24 -3.81 1.53 -11.70
N ASN A 25 -5.13 1.53 -11.89
CA ASN A 25 -5.96 0.34 -11.78
C ASN A 25 -5.63 -0.70 -12.86
N GLN A 26 -5.24 -0.25 -14.06
CA GLN A 26 -4.75 -1.09 -15.16
C GLN A 26 -3.28 -1.52 -14.97
N GLY A 27 -2.57 -0.96 -13.98
CA GLY A 27 -1.19 -1.31 -13.68
C GLY A 27 -0.13 -0.61 -14.55
N LEU A 28 -0.51 0.46 -15.27
CA LEU A 28 0.42 1.22 -16.09
C LEU A 28 1.49 1.94 -15.25
N SER A 29 2.66 2.12 -15.84
CA SER A 29 3.78 2.83 -15.20
C SER A 29 3.56 4.35 -15.23
N PHE A 30 4.17 5.08 -14.29
CA PHE A 30 4.13 6.56 -14.32
C PHE A 30 4.67 7.14 -15.62
N LYS A 31 5.60 6.45 -16.30
CA LYS A 31 6.14 6.88 -17.59
C LYS A 31 5.09 6.84 -18.69
N GLU A 32 4.22 5.83 -18.70
CA GLU A 32 3.15 5.71 -19.69
C GLU A 32 2.05 6.74 -19.44
N ILE A 33 1.64 6.90 -18.18
CA ILE A 33 0.65 7.90 -17.77
C ILE A 33 1.15 9.32 -18.10
N ALA A 34 2.44 9.58 -17.85
CA ALA A 34 3.10 10.85 -18.12
C ALA A 34 3.09 11.24 -19.61
N LYS A 35 3.29 10.26 -20.50
CA LYS A 35 3.23 10.49 -21.95
C LYS A 35 1.85 10.95 -22.40
N TYR A 36 0.79 10.34 -21.86
CA TYR A 36 -0.58 10.68 -22.24
C TYR A 36 -0.99 12.06 -21.73
N LEU A 37 -0.66 12.39 -20.49
CA LEU A 37 -1.01 13.68 -19.88
C LEU A 37 -0.07 14.83 -20.25
N CYS A 38 1.02 14.55 -20.97
CA CYS A 38 2.09 15.52 -21.22
C CYS A 38 2.60 16.17 -19.92
N LYS A 39 2.86 15.34 -18.91
CA LYS A 39 3.39 15.72 -17.59
C LYS A 39 4.69 14.99 -17.29
N ASP A 40 5.55 15.57 -16.46
CA ASP A 40 6.73 14.83 -15.99
C ASP A 40 6.32 13.63 -15.10
N PRO A 41 6.93 12.44 -15.27
CA PRO A 41 6.62 11.28 -14.42
C PRO A 41 6.79 11.55 -12.92
N SER A 42 7.69 12.45 -12.54
CA SER A 42 7.85 12.86 -11.14
C SER A 42 6.65 13.66 -10.63
N THR A 43 5.96 14.42 -11.47
CA THR A 43 4.71 15.11 -11.11
C THR A 43 3.64 14.10 -10.73
N ILE A 44 3.46 13.05 -11.53
CA ILE A 44 2.50 11.97 -11.25
C ILE A 44 2.91 11.20 -9.99
N SER A 45 4.20 10.87 -9.86
CA SER A 45 4.74 10.22 -8.66
C SER A 45 4.47 11.02 -7.39
N LYS A 46 4.65 12.35 -7.43
CA LYS A 46 4.42 13.24 -6.28
C LYS A 46 2.93 13.32 -5.96
N GLU A 47 2.08 13.51 -6.97
CA GLU A 47 0.62 13.52 -6.84
C GLU A 47 0.12 12.26 -6.13
N VAL A 48 0.49 11.08 -6.66
CA VAL A 48 0.03 9.78 -6.13
C VAL A 48 0.53 9.57 -4.70
N LYS A 49 1.80 9.87 -4.43
CA LYS A 49 2.38 9.68 -3.09
C LYS A 49 1.78 10.63 -2.05
N LYS A 50 1.48 11.88 -2.44
CA LYS A 50 0.92 12.91 -1.57
C LYS A 50 -0.56 12.69 -1.28
N HIS A 51 -1.34 12.27 -2.28
CA HIS A 51 -2.80 12.21 -2.18
C HIS A 51 -3.40 10.80 -2.12
N ARG A 52 -2.58 9.75 -1.95
CA ARG A 52 -3.10 8.40 -1.67
C ARG A 52 -3.92 8.35 -0.36
N ALA A 53 -5.04 7.65 -0.39
CA ALA A 53 -5.86 7.34 0.76
C ALA A 53 -5.30 6.14 1.52
N SER A 54 -5.21 6.25 2.85
CA SER A 54 -4.83 5.14 3.73
C SER A 54 -6.06 4.30 4.02
N ASN A 55 -6.06 3.05 3.56
CA ASN A 55 -7.09 2.08 3.87
C ASN A 55 -6.53 1.08 4.87
N TRP A 56 -6.83 1.32 6.14
CA TRP A 56 -6.53 0.35 7.17
C TRP A 56 -7.65 -0.69 7.22
N TYR A 57 -7.31 -1.95 6.95
CA TYR A 57 -8.31 -3.02 6.95
C TYR A 57 -7.89 -4.16 7.88
N HIS A 58 -8.70 -4.44 8.90
CA HIS A 58 -8.52 -5.62 9.75
C HIS A 58 -9.24 -6.84 9.13
N LYS A 59 -8.63 -7.51 8.14
CA LYS A 59 -9.17 -8.77 7.54
C LYS A 59 -8.27 -9.97 7.79
N GLY A 60 -7.55 -10.02 8.92
CA GLY A 60 -6.95 -11.29 9.25
C GLY A 60 -8.05 -12.34 9.54
N SER A 61 -7.73 -13.60 9.26
CA SER A 61 -8.56 -14.77 9.58
C SER A 61 -9.09 -14.68 11.03
N PHE A 62 -10.27 -15.25 11.29
CA PHE A 62 -10.88 -15.32 12.63
C PHE A 62 -9.88 -15.72 13.73
N LEU A 63 -8.89 -16.56 13.40
CA LEU A 63 -7.89 -17.05 14.34
C LEU A 63 -6.67 -16.13 14.54
N ASN A 64 -6.35 -15.22 13.59
CA ASN A 64 -5.10 -14.44 13.59
C ASN A 64 -5.28 -12.98 13.11
N LYS A 65 -6.44 -12.37 13.37
CA LYS A 65 -6.82 -11.03 12.88
C LYS A 65 -5.81 -9.91 13.19
N LYS A 66 -5.02 -10.10 14.24
CA LYS A 66 -4.09 -9.10 14.78
C LYS A 66 -2.62 -9.44 14.56
N ASN A 67 -2.25 -10.59 13.97
CA ASN A 67 -0.85 -10.91 13.67
C ASN A 67 -0.47 -10.42 12.27
N PHE A 68 0.40 -9.42 12.18
CA PHE A 68 0.84 -8.80 10.93
C PHE A 68 2.24 -9.27 10.50
N CYS A 69 2.76 -10.34 11.09
CA CYS A 69 4.07 -10.86 10.72
C CYS A 69 4.02 -11.57 9.36
N VAL A 70 5.03 -11.39 8.50
CA VAL A 70 5.19 -12.17 7.26
C VAL A 70 5.26 -13.68 7.52
N HIS A 71 5.79 -14.07 8.69
CA HIS A 71 5.92 -15.47 9.10
C HIS A 71 4.69 -16.04 9.82
N ARG A 72 3.57 -15.30 9.91
CA ARG A 72 2.40 -15.66 10.73
C ARG A 72 1.72 -16.99 10.38
N TYR A 73 2.02 -17.58 9.22
CA TYR A 73 1.45 -18.86 8.80
C TYR A 73 2.41 -20.05 8.98
N GLN A 74 3.71 -19.80 9.20
CA GLN A 74 4.74 -20.84 9.16
C GLN A 74 5.65 -20.84 10.40
N CYS A 75 5.64 -19.78 11.20
CA CYS A 75 6.50 -19.66 12.37
C CYS A 75 6.20 -20.77 13.41
N ARG A 76 7.23 -21.49 13.86
CA ARG A 76 7.07 -22.57 14.85
C ARG A 76 7.49 -22.16 16.27
N LYS A 77 8.02 -20.94 16.44
CA LYS A 77 8.45 -20.44 17.76
C LYS A 77 7.28 -20.41 18.73
N THR A 78 7.51 -20.78 19.97
CA THR A 78 6.58 -20.62 21.09
C THR A 78 7.14 -19.62 22.09
N ASN A 79 6.36 -19.28 23.11
CA ASN A 79 6.78 -18.39 24.19
C ASN A 79 7.30 -16.99 23.78
N VAL A 80 6.91 -16.50 22.59
CA VAL A 80 7.36 -15.19 22.09
C VAL A 80 6.86 -14.01 22.92
N CYS A 81 5.75 -14.17 23.64
CA CYS A 81 5.20 -13.17 24.55
C CYS A 81 6.02 -12.96 25.83
N LYS A 82 7.07 -13.76 26.08
CA LYS A 82 7.98 -13.65 27.22
C LYS A 82 7.27 -13.52 28.57
N LYS A 83 6.19 -14.29 28.76
CA LYS A 83 5.50 -14.36 30.05
C LYS A 83 6.39 -15.08 31.07
N ILE A 84 6.18 -14.79 32.35
CA ILE A 84 6.89 -15.44 33.47
C ILE A 84 6.67 -16.95 33.42
N ILE A 85 5.44 -17.38 33.14
CA ILE A 85 5.10 -18.78 32.85
C ILE A 85 5.32 -19.07 31.36
N LEU A 86 6.00 -20.18 31.05
CA LEU A 86 6.28 -20.63 29.70
C LEU A 86 4.99 -20.78 28.89
N CYS A 87 4.84 -19.95 27.86
CA CYS A 87 3.66 -19.94 27.01
C CYS A 87 3.83 -20.92 25.83
N GLY A 88 3.03 -21.99 25.80
CA GLY A 88 3.03 -22.98 24.71
C GLY A 88 2.37 -22.51 23.40
N ILE A 89 1.79 -21.31 23.37
CA ILE A 89 1.13 -20.77 22.17
C ILE A 89 2.18 -20.48 21.09
N LYS A 90 1.95 -21.01 19.89
CA LYS A 90 2.78 -20.71 18.72
C LYS A 90 2.70 -19.22 18.38
N CYS A 91 3.83 -18.66 17.96
CA CYS A 91 3.98 -17.27 17.54
C CYS A 91 2.93 -16.86 16.50
N THR A 92 2.55 -17.77 15.61
CA THR A 92 1.49 -17.61 14.61
C THR A 92 0.17 -17.12 15.22
N SER A 93 -0.17 -17.60 16.41
CA SER A 93 -1.42 -17.32 17.13
C SER A 93 -1.22 -16.51 18.41
N CYS A 94 0.01 -16.06 18.69
CA CYS A 94 0.31 -15.26 19.85
C CYS A 94 -0.22 -13.82 19.66
N PRO A 95 -1.14 -13.32 20.50
CA PRO A 95 -1.70 -11.98 20.36
C PRO A 95 -0.64 -10.86 20.45
N SER A 96 0.44 -11.11 21.19
CA SER A 96 1.52 -10.15 21.42
C SER A 96 2.66 -10.26 20.39
N CYS A 97 2.55 -11.13 19.37
CA CYS A 97 3.60 -11.38 18.37
C CYS A 97 4.18 -10.08 17.80
N ASN A 98 3.31 -9.17 17.34
CA ASN A 98 3.71 -7.92 16.70
C ASN A 98 4.58 -7.00 17.56
N GLN A 99 4.48 -7.11 18.89
CA GLN A 99 5.18 -6.23 19.83
C GLN A 99 6.40 -6.92 20.45
N THR A 100 6.36 -8.24 20.61
CA THR A 100 7.29 -8.96 21.49
C THR A 100 8.23 -9.91 20.74
N CYS A 101 7.84 -10.36 19.54
CA CYS A 101 8.66 -11.27 18.74
C CYS A 101 9.87 -10.50 18.17
N LYS A 102 11.08 -11.01 18.43
CA LYS A 102 12.33 -10.40 17.91
C LYS A 102 12.44 -10.51 16.39
N ASP A 103 11.88 -11.57 15.82
CA ASP A 103 11.85 -11.82 14.38
C ASP A 103 10.57 -11.28 13.73
N PHE A 104 9.90 -10.34 14.39
CA PHE A 104 8.72 -9.73 13.81
C PHE A 104 9.11 -8.91 12.59
N GLU A 105 8.70 -9.37 11.42
CA GLU A 105 8.77 -8.59 10.19
C GLU A 105 7.34 -8.32 9.72
N LYS A 106 6.99 -7.03 9.65
CA LYS A 106 5.64 -6.59 9.30
C LYS A 106 5.36 -6.83 7.82
N GLU A 107 4.25 -7.51 7.51
CA GLU A 107 3.80 -7.68 6.14
C GLU A 107 3.53 -6.33 5.48
N CYS A 108 4.03 -6.18 4.25
CA CYS A 108 3.88 -4.96 3.46
C CYS A 108 3.76 -5.33 1.99
N CYS A 109 3.00 -4.53 1.24
CA CYS A 109 2.90 -4.72 -0.20
C CYS A 109 4.11 -4.06 -0.88
N ASN A 110 4.81 -4.80 -1.75
CA ASN A 110 5.99 -4.28 -2.49
C ASN A 110 5.67 -3.03 -3.32
N ARG A 111 4.44 -2.88 -3.83
CA ARG A 111 3.96 -1.69 -4.55
C ARG A 111 3.80 -0.46 -3.65
N LEU A 112 3.94 -0.58 -2.33
CA LEU A 112 3.98 0.57 -1.42
C LEU A 112 5.40 1.10 -1.22
N ILE A 113 6.41 0.24 -1.43
CA ILE A 113 7.83 0.55 -1.32
C ILE A 113 8.34 1.13 -2.64
N LYS A 114 7.98 0.51 -3.76
CA LYS A 114 8.31 0.95 -5.12
C LYS A 114 7.10 1.59 -5.81
N ALA A 115 7.34 2.31 -6.89
CA ALA A 115 6.25 2.84 -7.72
C ALA A 115 5.25 1.70 -8.06
N PRO A 116 3.93 1.95 -7.98
CA PRO A 116 3.28 3.25 -7.88
C PRO A 116 2.94 3.76 -6.46
N TYR A 117 3.49 3.18 -5.40
CA TYR A 117 3.20 3.54 -3.98
C TYR A 117 1.76 3.30 -3.52
N VAL A 118 0.97 2.58 -4.30
CA VAL A 118 -0.44 2.27 -4.05
C VAL A 118 -0.78 0.85 -4.50
N CYS A 119 -1.86 0.32 -3.96
CA CYS A 119 -2.40 -1.02 -4.21
C CYS A 119 -3.31 -1.08 -5.45
N ASN A 120 -3.55 0.04 -6.14
CA ASN A 120 -4.21 0.05 -7.44
C ASN A 120 -3.46 -0.88 -8.41
N GLY A 121 -4.20 -1.73 -9.12
CA GLY A 121 -3.63 -2.72 -10.05
C GLY A 121 -2.90 -3.90 -9.39
N CYS A 122 -3.07 -4.13 -8.07
CA CYS A 122 -2.68 -5.41 -7.47
C CYS A 122 -3.46 -6.57 -8.10
N SER A 123 -2.80 -7.72 -8.31
CA SER A 123 -3.43 -8.95 -8.82
C SER A 123 -4.55 -9.45 -7.90
N GLN A 124 -4.32 -9.41 -6.59
CA GLN A 124 -5.35 -9.71 -5.61
C GLN A 124 -6.26 -8.51 -5.37
N LYS A 125 -7.58 -8.73 -5.37
CA LYS A 125 -8.55 -7.68 -5.06
C LYS A 125 -8.33 -7.15 -3.63
N LEU A 126 -8.53 -5.84 -3.44
CA LEU A 126 -8.27 -5.16 -2.17
C LEU A 126 -8.97 -5.84 -0.98
N HIS A 127 -10.23 -6.28 -1.16
CA HIS A 127 -11.02 -6.91 -0.11
C HIS A 127 -10.62 -8.35 0.22
N GLN A 128 -9.80 -9.00 -0.61
CA GLN A 128 -9.26 -10.34 -0.38
C GLN A 128 -7.82 -10.30 0.17
N CYS A 129 -7.11 -9.20 -0.08
CA CYS A 129 -5.75 -9.03 0.40
C CYS A 129 -5.68 -9.01 1.93
N SER A 130 -4.84 -9.86 2.50
CA SER A 130 -4.68 -10.04 3.95
C SER A 130 -3.81 -8.98 4.62
N ILE A 131 -3.04 -8.20 3.83
CA ILE A 131 -2.17 -7.13 4.33
C ILE A 131 -3.02 -6.05 4.99
N ALA A 132 -2.73 -5.66 6.22
CA ALA A 132 -3.57 -4.68 6.93
C ALA A 132 -3.45 -3.24 6.41
N HIS A 133 -2.23 -2.82 6.09
CA HIS A 133 -1.94 -1.48 5.59
C HIS A 133 -1.99 -1.44 4.07
N LYS A 134 -2.97 -0.71 3.53
CA LYS A 134 -3.12 -0.51 2.10
C LYS A 134 -3.20 0.97 1.80
N TYR A 135 -2.71 1.36 0.64
CA TYR A 135 -2.92 2.70 0.10
C TYR A 135 -3.59 2.59 -1.26
N THR A 136 -4.59 3.43 -1.50
CA THR A 136 -5.22 3.52 -2.82
C THR A 136 -5.22 4.97 -3.29
N TYR A 137 -5.03 5.17 -4.59
CA TYR A 137 -5.28 6.45 -5.21
C TYR A 137 -6.74 6.50 -5.67
N ASP A 138 -7.45 7.54 -5.24
CA ASP A 138 -8.83 7.86 -5.64
C ASP A 138 -8.81 9.31 -6.13
N ALA A 139 -9.23 9.53 -7.37
CA ALA A 139 -9.08 10.83 -8.03
C ALA A 139 -9.88 11.93 -7.34
N ARG A 140 -11.08 11.63 -6.86
CA ARG A 140 -11.98 12.60 -6.21
C ARG A 140 -11.46 13.00 -4.83
N PHE A 141 -10.97 12.03 -4.08
CA PHE A 141 -10.28 12.25 -2.82
C PHE A 141 -9.03 13.12 -3.01
N ALA A 142 -8.24 12.83 -4.04
CA ALA A 142 -7.04 13.58 -4.36
C ALA A 142 -7.35 15.02 -4.79
N ASP A 143 -8.37 15.22 -5.64
CA ASP A 143 -8.78 16.56 -6.07
C ASP A 143 -9.32 17.40 -4.91
N ARG A 144 -10.13 16.82 -4.02
CA ARG A 144 -10.60 17.49 -2.81
C ARG A 144 -9.43 17.93 -1.93
N LYS A 145 -8.49 17.03 -1.64
CA LYS A 145 -7.29 17.34 -0.85
C LYS A 145 -6.37 18.38 -1.48
N TYR A 146 -6.39 18.50 -2.80
CA TYR A 146 -5.60 19.51 -3.50
C TYR A 146 -6.20 20.92 -3.39
N ARG A 147 -7.52 21.02 -3.21
CA ARG A 147 -8.27 22.29 -3.10
C ARG A 147 -8.41 22.80 -1.66
N GLU A 148 -8.19 21.93 -0.67
CA GLU A 148 -8.04 22.29 0.75
C GLU A 148 -6.73 23.05 0.99
#